data_AF-A0A3D8WTU3-F1
#
_entry.id   AF-A0A3D8WTU3-F1
#
_cell.length_a   1.000
_cell.length_b   1.000
_cell.length_c   1.000
_cell.angle_alpha   90.00
_cell.angle_beta   90.00
_cell.angle_gamma   90.00
#
_symmetry.space_group_name_H-M   'P 1'
#
loop_
_entity.id
_entity.type
_entity.pdbx_description
1 polymer ?
#
loop_
_entity_poly.entity_id
_entity_poly.type
_entity_poly.pdbx_seq_one_letter_code
_entity_poly.pdbx_strand_id
1 'polypeptide(L)'
;MSFRLSQRDKDIITFINQFRAVDRNSIVELFFKQLKSPVNACNSVMVRLYRLGLIERTQQYSPTVYLPIDAKIKKNSQKILHFLSILDIYKQMCMYSAPK
;
A
#
# COMPACT_ATOMS: atom_id res chain seq x y z
N MET A 1 -18.39 14.59 8.41
CA MET A 1 -18.66 14.15 7.02
C MET A 1 -18.43 12.65 6.94
N SER A 2 -19.46 11.86 6.61
CA SER A 2 -19.29 10.44 6.32
C SER A 2 -18.83 10.31 4.87
N PHE A 3 -17.64 9.76 4.63
CA PHE A 3 -17.13 9.49 3.29
C PHE A 3 -17.30 8.01 2.97
N ARG A 4 -17.79 7.69 1.77
CA ARG A 4 -18.00 6.30 1.34
C ARG A 4 -16.71 5.76 0.72
N LEU A 5 -16.16 4.71 1.31
CA LEU A 5 -15.02 3.96 0.75
C LEU A 5 -15.49 2.98 -0.31
N SER A 6 -14.80 2.96 -1.45
CA SER A 6 -14.99 1.92 -2.46
C SER A 6 -14.46 0.57 -1.97
N GLN A 7 -14.82 -0.53 -2.63
CA GLN A 7 -14.27 -1.84 -2.27
C GLN A 7 -12.74 -1.86 -2.39
N ARG A 8 -12.20 -1.32 -3.49
CA ARG A 8 -10.74 -1.18 -3.70
C ARG A 8 -10.06 -0.41 -2.56
N ASP A 9 -10.69 0.64 -2.04
CA ASP A 9 -10.13 1.40 -0.92
C ASP A 9 -9.99 0.52 0.33
N LYS A 10 -11.03 -0.24 0.64
CA LYS A 10 -11.04 -1.17 1.79
C LYS A 10 -9.99 -2.26 1.61
N ASP A 11 -9.87 -2.80 0.40
CA ASP A 11 -8.89 -3.84 0.08
C ASP A 11 -7.45 -3.31 0.23
N ILE A 12 -7.16 -2.09 -0.26
CA ILE A 12 -5.86 -1.43 -0.12
C ILE A 12 -5.53 -1.17 1.36
N ILE A 13 -6.49 -0.64 2.15
CA ILE A 13 -6.28 -0.38 3.58
C ILE A 13 -5.98 -1.70 4.31
N THR A 14 -6.77 -2.75 4.04
CA THR A 14 -6.59 -4.07 4.63
C THR A 14 -5.21 -4.64 4.29
N PHE A 15 -4.80 -4.52 3.03
CA PHE A 15 -3.50 -4.98 2.55
C PHE A 15 -2.34 -4.24 3.23
N ILE A 16 -2.43 -2.92 3.37
CA ILE A 16 -1.42 -2.12 4.10
C ILE A 16 -1.35 -2.55 5.58
N ASN A 17 -2.49 -2.80 6.22
CA ASN A 17 -2.55 -3.29 7.60
C ASN A 17 -1.91 -4.67 7.75
N GLN A 18 -2.09 -5.56 6.78
CA GLN A 18 -1.51 -6.90 6.78
C GLN A 18 0.01 -6.87 6.61
N PHE A 19 0.51 -6.15 5.60
CA PHE A 19 1.94 -6.12 5.28
C PHE A 19 2.75 -5.12 6.10
N ARG A 20 2.10 -4.22 6.83
CA ARG A 20 2.69 -3.17 7.69
C ARG A 20 3.52 -2.10 6.97
N ALA A 21 4.03 -2.38 5.78
CA ALA A 21 4.61 -1.39 4.87
C ALA A 21 4.43 -1.86 3.42
N VAL A 22 3.97 -0.95 2.56
CA VAL A 22 3.73 -1.25 1.14
C VAL A 22 4.17 -0.09 0.28
N ASP A 23 5.00 -0.34 -0.71
CA ASP A 23 5.47 0.69 -1.63
C ASP A 23 4.45 0.98 -2.76
N ARG A 24 4.51 2.19 -3.33
CA ARG A 24 3.59 2.62 -4.39
C ARG A 24 3.56 1.66 -5.58
N ASN A 25 4.70 1.16 -6.04
CA ASN A 25 4.75 0.34 -7.25
C ASN A 25 4.04 -1.00 -7.01
N SER A 26 4.21 -1.60 -5.83
CA SER A 26 3.47 -2.82 -5.45
C SER A 26 1.95 -2.58 -5.40
N ILE A 27 1.50 -1.43 -4.88
CA ILE A 27 0.06 -1.09 -4.90
C ILE A 27 -0.45 -0.95 -6.35
N VAL A 28 0.32 -0.29 -7.22
CA VAL A 28 -0.02 -0.15 -8.63
C VAL A 28 -0.17 -1.51 -9.30
N GLU A 29 0.82 -2.39 -9.10
CA GLU A 29 0.85 -3.74 -9.67
C GLU A 29 -0.35 -4.59 -9.23
N LEU A 30 -0.70 -4.53 -7.95
CA LEU A 30 -1.72 -5.40 -7.36
C LEU A 30 -3.16 -4.89 -7.56
N PHE A 31 -3.39 -3.56 -7.52
CA PHE A 31 -4.75 -3.00 -7.46
C PHE A 31 -5.16 -2.16 -8.66
N PHE A 32 -4.20 -1.74 -9.50
CA PHE A 32 -4.44 -0.77 -10.58
C PHE A 32 -3.94 -1.21 -11.96
N LYS A 33 -3.24 -2.34 -12.09
CA LYS A 33 -2.55 -2.79 -13.32
C LYS A 33 -3.41 -2.79 -14.59
N GLN A 34 -4.71 -3.05 -14.46
CA GLN A 34 -5.67 -3.10 -15.56
C GLN A 34 -6.18 -1.72 -16.04
N LEU A 35 -5.84 -0.63 -15.35
CA LEU A 35 -6.31 0.71 -15.70
C LEU A 35 -5.41 1.36 -16.75
N LYS A 36 -6.00 2.25 -17.57
CA LYS A 36 -5.30 3.03 -18.60
C LYS A 36 -4.15 3.90 -18.04
N SER A 37 -4.30 4.42 -16.83
CA SER A 37 -3.30 5.24 -16.15
C SER A 37 -3.13 4.78 -14.70
N PRO A 38 -2.43 3.64 -14.48
CA PRO A 38 -2.50 2.92 -13.22
C PRO A 38 -1.77 3.66 -12.09
N VAL A 39 -0.65 4.32 -12.42
CA VAL A 39 0.11 5.18 -11.50
C VAL A 39 -0.71 6.39 -11.04
N ASN A 40 -1.33 7.11 -11.96
CA ASN A 40 -2.10 8.32 -11.63
C ASN A 40 -3.33 7.94 -10.80
N ALA A 41 -4.04 6.88 -11.18
CA ALA A 41 -5.16 6.37 -10.41
C ALA A 41 -4.75 5.96 -8.99
N CYS A 42 -3.64 5.23 -8.84
CA CYS A 42 -3.07 4.89 -7.53
C CYS A 42 -2.78 6.15 -6.72
N ASN A 43 -2.05 7.12 -7.28
CA ASN A 43 -1.69 8.35 -6.57
C ASN A 43 -2.94 9.12 -6.09
N SER A 44 -3.98 9.25 -6.91
CA SER A 44 -5.23 9.89 -6.51
C SER A 44 -5.90 9.18 -5.33
N VAL A 45 -5.94 7.84 -5.35
CA VAL A 45 -6.48 7.05 -4.24
C VAL A 45 -5.62 7.23 -2.98
N MET A 46 -4.31 7.05 -3.08
CA MET A 46 -3.41 7.12 -1.93
C MET A 46 -3.37 8.50 -1.28
N VAL A 47 -3.40 9.58 -2.08
CA VAL A 47 -3.51 10.96 -1.56
C VAL A 47 -4.82 11.16 -0.82
N ARG A 48 -5.93 10.64 -1.35
CA ARG A 48 -7.23 10.71 -0.68
C ARG A 48 -7.22 9.94 0.63
N LEU A 49 -6.77 8.69 0.66
CA LEU A 49 -6.72 7.87 1.87
C LEU A 49 -5.84 8.49 2.96
N TYR A 50 -4.70 9.08 2.57
CA TYR A 50 -3.81 9.81 3.47
C TYR A 50 -4.50 11.06 4.05
N ARG A 51 -5.17 11.87 3.22
CA ARG A 51 -5.92 13.07 3.67
C ARG A 51 -7.08 12.73 4.60
N LEU A 52 -7.69 11.56 4.42
CA LEU A 52 -8.76 11.06 5.28
C LEU A 52 -8.24 10.50 6.61
N GLY A 53 -6.91 10.43 6.80
CA GLY A 53 -6.34 9.82 7.99
C GLY A 53 -6.71 8.34 8.09
N LEU A 54 -6.63 7.60 6.98
CA LEU A 54 -6.83 6.14 6.95
C LEU A 54 -5.53 5.36 6.77
N ILE A 55 -4.50 6.03 6.26
CA ILE A 55 -3.15 5.50 6.09
C ILE A 55 -2.12 6.58 6.40
N GLU A 56 -0.91 6.17 6.75
CA GLU A 56 0.27 7.02 6.82
C GLU A 56 1.17 6.82 5.61
N ARG A 57 2.14 7.74 5.42
CA ARG A 57 3.18 7.60 4.39
C ARG A 57 4.53 8.12 4.86
N THR A 58 5.59 7.58 4.24
CA THR A 58 6.97 8.07 4.34
C THR A 58 7.57 8.22 2.94
N GLN A 59 8.24 9.35 2.71
CA GLN A 59 8.94 9.66 1.45
C GLN A 59 10.46 9.45 1.57
N GLN A 60 10.93 8.87 2.68
CA GLN A 60 12.35 8.54 2.86
C GLN A 60 12.81 7.40 1.95
N TYR A 61 11.86 6.65 1.40
CA TYR A 61 12.10 5.59 0.42
C TYR A 61 11.54 6.02 -0.94
N SER A 62 12.20 5.56 -1.99
CA SER A 62 11.73 5.71 -3.37
C SER A 62 11.51 4.31 -3.95
N PRO A 63 10.28 3.96 -4.38
CA PRO A 63 9.07 4.78 -4.37
C PRO A 63 8.50 5.00 -2.94
N THR A 64 7.57 5.96 -2.79
CA THR A 64 6.90 6.27 -1.50
C THR A 64 6.28 5.02 -0.87
N VAL A 65 6.46 4.88 0.44
CA VAL A 65 5.94 3.76 1.23
C VAL A 65 4.76 4.22 2.07
N TYR A 66 3.71 3.40 2.08
CA TYR A 66 2.50 3.59 2.84
C TYR A 66 2.47 2.64 4.04
N LEU A 67 1.95 3.15 5.16
CA LEU A 67 2.00 2.51 6.47
C LEU A 67 0.60 2.50 7.11
N PRO A 68 0.29 1.51 7.96
CA PRO A 68 -0.86 1.59 8.84
C PRO A 68 -0.73 2.77 9.82
N ILE A 69 -1.85 3.37 10.17
CA ILE A 69 -1.88 4.46 11.15
C ILE A 69 -1.51 3.98 12.55
N ASP A 70 -1.88 2.75 12.88
CA ASP A 70 -1.71 2.16 14.20
C ASP A 70 -0.32 1.52 14.42
N ALA A 71 0.49 1.34 13.37
CA ALA A 71 1.65 0.47 13.42
C ALA A 71 2.79 0.96 14.35
N LYS A 72 2.75 2.21 14.85
CA LYS A 72 3.84 2.83 15.65
C LYS A 72 5.24 2.61 15.05
N ILE A 73 5.34 2.48 13.72
CA ILE A 73 6.61 2.30 13.01
C ILE A 73 7.23 3.67 12.78
N LYS A 74 8.47 3.88 13.23
CA LYS A 74 9.22 5.09 12.89
C LYS A 74 9.43 5.15 11.38
N LYS A 75 9.22 6.32 10.76
CA LYS A 75 9.25 6.49 9.30
C LYS A 75 10.60 6.14 8.65
N ASN A 76 11.68 6.09 9.43
CA ASN A 76 13.05 5.70 9.06
C ASN A 76 13.48 4.33 9.61
N SER A 77 12.54 3.51 10.07
CA SER A 77 12.87 2.22 10.71
C SER A 77 13.36 1.20 9.68
N GLN A 78 14.44 0.49 10.01
CA GLN A 78 14.90 -0.67 9.23
C GLN A 78 13.80 -1.74 9.08
N LYS A 79 12.83 -1.81 10.00
CA LYS A 79 11.68 -2.72 9.88
C LYS A 79 10.87 -2.52 8.60
N ILE A 80 10.84 -1.30 8.06
CA ILE A 80 10.15 -1.01 6.79
C ILE A 80 10.74 -1.85 5.67
N LEU A 81 12.08 -1.91 5.57
CA LEU A 81 12.75 -2.72 4.56
C LEU A 81 12.45 -4.22 4.73
N HIS A 82 12.35 -4.71 5.97
CA HIS A 82 11.98 -6.11 6.23
C HIS A 82 10.57 -6.43 5.75
N PHE A 83 9.60 -5.55 6.02
CA PHE A 83 8.23 -5.70 5.53
C PHE A 83 8.15 -5.66 4.01
N LEU A 84 8.92 -4.79 3.35
CA LEU A 84 9.00 -4.75 1.89
C LEU A 84 9.59 -6.05 1.31
N SER A 85 10.60 -6.65 1.95
CA SER A 85 11.11 -7.96 1.53
C SER A 85 10.07 -9.07 1.63
N ILE A 86 9.22 -9.07 2.68
CA ILE A 86 8.10 -10.03 2.81
C ILE A 86 7.08 -9.80 1.69
N LEU A 87 6.77 -8.54 1.38
CA LEU A 87 5.88 -8.18 0.27
C LEU A 87 6.43 -8.66 -1.08
N ASP A 88 7.73 -8.58 -1.31
CA ASP A 88 8.35 -9.09 -2.53
C ASP A 88 8.20 -10.60 -2.66
N ILE A 89 8.38 -11.36 -1.58
CA ILE A 89 8.11 -12.81 -1.56
C ILE A 89 6.64 -13.09 -1.89
N TYR A 90 5.71 -12.36 -1.29
CA TYR A 90 4.28 -12.51 -1.59
C TYR A 90 3.97 -12.28 -3.08
N LYS A 91 4.54 -11.25 -3.70
CA LYS A 91 4.35 -10.98 -5.14
C LYS A 91 4.90 -12.11 -6.01
N GLN A 92 6.06 -12.68 -5.66
CA GLN A 92 6.61 -13.83 -6.38
C GLN A 92 5.68 -15.04 -6.30
N MET A 93 5.07 -15.30 -5.14
CA MET A 93 4.09 -16.38 -5.01
C MET A 93 2.84 -16.14 -5.88
N CYS A 94 2.36 -14.90 -5.96
CA CYS A 94 1.22 -14.53 -6.79
C CYS A 94 1.42 -14.79 -8.30
N MET A 95 2.67 -14.95 -8.77
CA MET A 95 2.94 -15.35 -10.16
C MET A 95 2.46 -16.77 -10.47
N TYR A 96 2.39 -17.64 -9.45
CA TYR A 96 1.94 -19.03 -9.58
C TYR A 96 0.49 -19.18 -9.12
N SER A 97 0.19 -18.66 -7.92
CA SER A 97 -1.16 -18.67 -7.34
C SER A 97 -1.23 -17.72 -6.15
N ALA A 98 -2.41 -17.15 -5.87
CA ALA A 98 -2.61 -16.34 -4.67
C ALA A 98 -2.38 -17.20 -3.40
N PRO A 99 -1.51 -16.78 -2.46
CA PRO A 99 -1.31 -17.48 -1.19
C PRO A 99 -2.61 -17.54 -0.39
N LYS A 100 -2.87 -18.69 0.26
CA LYS A 100 -4.02 -18.88 1.17
C LYS A 100 -3.69 -18.45 2.59
#